data_AF-A0A7V2Y6F5-F1
#
_entry.id   AF-A0A7V2Y6F5-F1
#
_cell.length_a   1.000
_cell.length_b   1.000
_cell.length_c   1.000
_cell.angle_alpha   90.00
_cell.angle_beta   90.00
_cell.angle_gamma   90.00
#
_symmetry.space_group_name_H-M   'P 1'
#
loop_
_entity.id
_entity.type
_entity.pdbx_description
1 polymer ?
#
loop_
_entity_poly.entity_id
_entity_poly.type
_entity_poly.pdbx_seq_one_letter_code
_entity_poly.pdbx_strand_id
1 'polypeptide(L)'
;MDVMTGDAVSRLDAALNALKNKIGVPKGDEKPFGDFFQTGELIWRTRTTGERAGAPDTDSLRQTVSEWSELERAAADLKMEMALLRGQEGWLLSTNEDLIERLAAARSEKRRHAESLGEAYREIDRLRQALAESEESASRFKRMLGEAERQREEAASMAAFLADQITLLQTENHRLRASLEDSEAREEGNRRRERIILEALLSGESARKIGEILNAAGIITDEQLQAAIASQTLSRGRMIGAILVECGHAGELDVAQAVACQCKVYLIRLDDAQVDENNARRLGYEFCRRHACIPLRTADDRILVAMANPRDASAIGAIENMLQRRVEPLVTTPSDLTAVMGRIFAN
;
A
#
# COMPACT_ATOMS: atom_id res chain seq x y z
N MET A 1 -44.85 73.35 -28.40
CA MET A 1 -45.64 73.38 -29.65
C MET A 1 -46.98 74.09 -29.48
N ASP A 2 -47.64 74.02 -28.32
CA ASP A 2 -48.82 74.86 -27.99
C ASP A 2 -48.57 76.37 -28.14
N VAL A 3 -47.36 76.83 -27.84
CA VAL A 3 -47.00 78.26 -27.94
C VAL A 3 -46.88 78.73 -29.40
N MET A 4 -46.35 77.89 -30.30
CA MET A 4 -46.15 78.25 -31.71
C MET A 4 -47.43 78.12 -32.54
N THR A 5 -48.25 77.11 -32.24
CA THR A 5 -49.60 76.97 -32.83
C THR A 5 -50.54 78.06 -32.32
N GLY A 6 -50.44 78.45 -31.04
CA GLY A 6 -51.17 79.57 -30.47
C GLY A 6 -50.85 80.93 -31.12
N ASP A 7 -49.58 81.19 -31.46
CA ASP A 7 -49.17 82.45 -32.08
C ASP A 7 -49.63 82.55 -33.56
N ALA A 8 -49.57 81.45 -34.31
CA ALA A 8 -50.08 81.39 -35.68
C ALA A 8 -51.61 81.52 -35.76
N VAL A 9 -52.34 80.88 -34.83
CA VAL A 9 -53.80 81.02 -34.71
C VAL A 9 -54.19 82.43 -34.29
N SER A 10 -53.45 83.04 -33.35
CA SER A 10 -53.68 84.42 -32.91
C SER A 10 -53.45 85.43 -34.03
N ARG A 11 -52.46 85.22 -34.90
CA ARG A 11 -52.21 86.05 -36.08
C ARG A 11 -53.32 85.94 -37.13
N LEU A 12 -53.87 84.73 -37.32
CA LEU A 12 -55.01 84.48 -38.20
C LEU A 12 -56.30 85.15 -37.67
N ASP A 13 -56.57 85.02 -36.36
CA ASP A 13 -57.72 85.67 -35.73
C ASP A 13 -57.60 87.20 -35.74
N ALA A 14 -56.39 87.74 -35.56
CA ALA A 14 -56.13 89.18 -35.66
C ALA A 14 -56.36 89.70 -37.10
N ALA A 15 -55.89 88.96 -38.11
CA ALA A 15 -56.12 89.30 -39.51
C ALA A 15 -57.61 89.19 -39.90
N LEU A 16 -58.31 88.16 -39.44
CA LEU A 16 -59.75 87.95 -39.68
C LEU A 16 -60.60 89.06 -39.01
N ASN A 17 -60.23 89.47 -37.79
CA ASN A 17 -60.92 90.55 -37.07
C ASN A 17 -60.65 91.93 -37.67
N ALA A 18 -59.45 92.20 -38.17
CA ALA A 18 -59.15 93.41 -38.92
C ALA A 18 -60.00 93.51 -40.21
N LEU A 19 -60.24 92.37 -40.86
CA LEU A 19 -61.08 92.26 -42.07
C LEU A 19 -62.57 92.45 -41.78
N LYS A 20 -63.08 91.87 -40.68
CA LYS A 20 -64.45 92.08 -40.20
C LYS A 20 -64.72 93.54 -39.79
N ASN A 21 -63.70 94.27 -39.34
CA ASN A 21 -63.83 95.69 -38.98
C ASN A 21 -63.71 96.63 -40.19
N LYS A 22 -62.97 96.27 -41.25
CA LYS A 22 -62.80 97.09 -42.47
C LYS A 22 -63.95 96.91 -43.47
N ILE A 23 -64.46 95.69 -43.64
CA ILE A 23 -65.65 95.41 -44.44
C ILE A 23 -66.81 95.39 -43.46
N GLY A 24 -67.54 96.50 -43.33
CA GLY A 24 -68.71 96.56 -42.45
C GLY A 24 -69.76 95.52 -42.84
N VAL A 25 -69.71 94.34 -42.23
CA VAL A 25 -70.71 93.28 -42.44
C VAL A 25 -71.85 93.51 -41.45
N PRO A 26 -73.09 93.76 -41.91
CA PRO A 26 -74.25 93.86 -41.02
C PRO A 26 -74.51 92.50 -40.35
N LYS A 27 -74.68 92.53 -39.02
CA LYS A 27 -75.09 91.39 -38.21
C LYS A 27 -76.58 91.08 -38.49
N GLY A 28 -76.89 89.86 -38.91
CA GLY A 28 -78.26 89.33 -38.91
C GLY A 28 -78.51 88.38 -40.07
N ASP A 29 -79.05 87.21 -39.75
CA ASP A 29 -79.41 86.14 -40.69
C ASP A 29 -80.25 86.66 -41.86
N GLU A 30 -79.68 86.70 -43.07
CA GLU A 30 -80.43 86.65 -44.33
C GLU A 30 -79.45 86.42 -45.50
N LYS A 31 -79.59 85.29 -46.19
CA LYS A 31 -78.83 84.96 -47.42
C LYS A 31 -79.30 85.85 -48.57
N PRO A 32 -78.42 86.51 -49.32
CA PRO A 32 -78.78 87.04 -50.62
C PRO A 32 -78.64 85.93 -51.69
N PHE A 33 -79.78 85.49 -52.21
CA PHE A 33 -79.87 84.87 -53.54
C PHE A 33 -79.95 86.01 -54.57
N GLY A 34 -79.25 85.88 -55.69
CA GLY A 34 -79.36 86.84 -56.79
C GLY A 34 -78.48 86.44 -57.96
N ASP A 35 -79.07 85.68 -58.88
CA ASP A 35 -78.50 85.34 -60.18
C ASP A 35 -78.15 86.59 -60.99
N PHE A 36 -77.03 86.52 -61.71
CA PHE A 36 -76.67 87.47 -62.76
C PHE A 36 -77.21 86.96 -64.11
N PHE A 37 -78.09 87.74 -64.75
CA PHE A 37 -78.18 87.78 -66.21
C PHE A 37 -77.81 89.17 -66.73
N GLN A 38 -77.33 89.16 -67.97
CA GLN A 38 -76.60 90.21 -68.68
C GLN A 38 -77.32 91.57 -68.76
N THR A 39 -76.47 92.61 -68.82
CA THR A 39 -76.72 94.06 -69.04
C THR A 39 -77.11 94.93 -67.83
N GLY A 40 -76.09 95.23 -67.01
CA GLY A 40 -75.47 96.56 -67.05
C GLY A 40 -76.23 97.76 -66.46
N GLU A 41 -76.51 97.73 -65.16
CA GLU A 41 -76.32 98.84 -64.20
C GLU A 41 -76.84 98.40 -62.82
N LEU A 42 -75.95 98.29 -61.82
CA LEU A 42 -76.34 98.07 -60.42
C LEU A 42 -76.03 99.34 -59.62
N ILE A 43 -77.08 100.16 -59.46
CA ILE A 43 -77.10 101.34 -58.60
C ILE A 43 -77.46 100.88 -57.19
N TRP A 44 -76.59 101.15 -56.22
CA TRP A 44 -76.88 100.95 -54.79
C TRP A 44 -77.99 101.91 -54.35
N ARG A 45 -79.05 101.39 -53.70
CA ARG A 45 -80.03 102.21 -52.97
C ARG A 45 -80.35 101.56 -51.63
N THR A 46 -80.12 102.29 -50.54
CA THR A 46 -80.74 102.00 -49.23
C THR A 46 -82.16 102.59 -49.21
N ARG A 47 -83.10 101.91 -48.55
CA ARG A 47 -84.50 102.37 -48.49
C ARG A 47 -84.61 103.64 -47.66
N THR A 48 -85.28 104.63 -48.24
CA THR A 48 -85.78 105.91 -47.68
C THR A 48 -84.90 107.14 -47.92
N THR A 49 -85.45 108.08 -48.69
CA THR A 49 -84.93 109.39 -49.17
C THR A 49 -84.01 109.34 -50.41
N GLY A 50 -84.49 109.91 -51.51
CA GLY A 50 -83.88 109.81 -52.83
C GLY A 50 -82.81 110.87 -53.08
N GLU A 51 -81.54 110.46 -53.03
CA GLU A 51 -80.41 111.07 -53.72
C GLU A 51 -79.51 109.96 -54.32
N ARG A 52 -78.78 110.28 -55.40
CA ARG A 52 -77.94 109.35 -56.18
C ARG A 52 -76.73 108.85 -55.36
N ALA A 53 -76.49 107.53 -55.33
CA ALA A 53 -75.31 106.92 -54.74
C ALA A 53 -74.03 107.28 -55.52
N GLY A 54 -73.02 107.82 -54.84
CA GLY A 54 -71.67 107.94 -55.37
C GLY A 54 -71.04 106.55 -55.51
N ALA A 55 -70.50 106.26 -56.70
CA ALA A 55 -69.79 105.01 -56.97
C ALA A 55 -68.61 104.83 -55.98
N PRO A 56 -68.41 103.63 -55.40
CA PRO A 56 -67.22 103.37 -54.60
C PRO A 56 -65.98 103.50 -55.49
N ASP A 57 -65.00 104.24 -54.99
CA ASP A 57 -63.77 104.60 -55.69
C ASP A 57 -63.04 103.33 -56.19
N THR A 58 -62.71 103.30 -57.48
CA THR A 58 -62.06 102.16 -58.13
C THR A 58 -60.70 101.84 -57.53
N ASP A 59 -60.05 102.83 -56.89
CA ASP A 59 -58.80 102.63 -56.15
C ASP A 59 -59.02 101.91 -54.81
N SER A 60 -60.14 102.15 -54.11
CA SER A 60 -60.48 101.43 -52.87
C SER A 60 -60.76 99.94 -53.14
N LEU A 61 -61.44 99.62 -54.24
CA LEU A 61 -61.65 98.22 -54.65
C LEU A 61 -60.34 97.55 -55.08
N ARG A 62 -59.43 98.24 -55.80
CA ARG A 62 -58.10 97.70 -56.15
C ARG A 62 -57.21 97.49 -54.92
N GLN A 63 -57.25 98.41 -53.97
CA GLN A 63 -56.50 98.31 -52.71
C GLN A 63 -57.01 97.13 -51.87
N THR A 64 -58.33 96.95 -51.76
CA THR A 64 -58.89 95.75 -51.10
C THR A 64 -58.51 94.46 -51.83
N VAL A 65 -58.56 94.39 -53.16
CA VAL A 65 -58.12 93.21 -53.92
C VAL A 65 -56.62 92.92 -53.71
N SER A 66 -55.78 93.94 -53.60
CA SER A 66 -54.36 93.79 -53.27
C SER A 66 -54.15 93.26 -51.84
N GLU A 67 -54.84 93.83 -50.85
CA GLU A 67 -54.83 93.38 -49.45
C GLU A 67 -55.33 91.93 -49.33
N TRP A 68 -56.36 91.54 -50.09
CA TRP A 68 -56.85 90.17 -50.17
C TRP A 68 -55.82 89.22 -50.80
N SER A 69 -55.10 89.64 -51.85
CA SER A 69 -54.03 88.83 -52.45
C SER A 69 -52.84 88.63 -51.52
N GLU A 70 -52.51 89.62 -50.69
CA GLU A 70 -51.46 89.52 -49.68
C GLU A 70 -51.85 88.57 -48.55
N LEU A 71 -53.12 88.60 -48.13
CA LEU A 71 -53.67 87.66 -47.16
C LEU A 71 -53.75 86.23 -47.69
N GLU A 72 -54.08 86.05 -48.98
CA GLU A 72 -54.03 84.73 -49.62
C GLU A 72 -52.60 84.17 -49.68
N ARG A 73 -51.60 85.01 -49.96
CA ARG A 73 -50.18 84.61 -49.88
C ARG A 73 -49.77 84.25 -48.46
N ALA A 74 -50.10 85.07 -47.47
CA ALA A 74 -49.80 84.79 -46.07
C ALA A 74 -50.51 83.50 -45.57
N ALA A 75 -51.75 83.25 -46.02
CA ALA A 75 -52.47 82.03 -45.72
C ALA A 75 -51.86 80.79 -46.43
N ALA A 76 -51.30 80.95 -47.63
CA ALA A 76 -50.56 79.91 -48.32
C ALA A 76 -49.23 79.58 -47.61
N ASP A 77 -48.49 80.61 -47.17
CA ASP A 77 -47.24 80.47 -46.43
C ASP A 77 -47.48 79.76 -45.08
N LEU A 78 -48.52 80.17 -44.34
CA LEU A 78 -48.90 79.50 -43.08
C LEU A 78 -49.34 78.04 -43.31
N LYS A 79 -50.06 77.75 -44.40
CA LYS A 79 -50.41 76.35 -44.76
C LYS A 79 -49.16 75.53 -45.06
N MET A 80 -48.17 76.13 -45.72
CA MET A 80 -46.90 75.48 -46.01
C MET A 80 -46.09 75.20 -44.73
N GLU A 81 -45.99 76.17 -43.82
CA GLU A 81 -45.35 75.99 -42.51
C GLU A 81 -46.07 74.92 -41.67
N MET A 82 -47.40 74.93 -41.63
CA MET A 82 -48.17 73.90 -40.93
C MET A 82 -47.95 72.50 -41.52
N ALA A 83 -47.81 72.38 -42.85
CA ALA A 83 -47.49 71.11 -43.49
C ALA A 83 -46.07 70.63 -43.13
N LEU A 84 -45.10 71.55 -43.08
CA LEU A 84 -43.72 71.25 -42.69
C LEU A 84 -43.64 70.79 -41.23
N LEU A 85 -44.33 71.50 -40.32
CA LEU A 85 -44.40 71.14 -38.89
C LEU A 85 -45.07 69.78 -38.68
N ARG A 86 -46.16 69.47 -39.41
CA ARG A 86 -46.78 68.13 -39.38
C ARG A 86 -45.84 67.04 -39.90
N GLY A 87 -45.04 67.33 -40.93
CA GLY A 87 -44.02 66.42 -41.42
C GLY A 87 -42.91 66.16 -40.39
N GLN A 88 -42.45 67.21 -39.70
CA GLN A 88 -41.49 67.10 -38.59
C GLN A 88 -42.06 66.31 -37.41
N GLU A 89 -43.33 66.55 -37.05
CA GLU A 89 -44.02 65.82 -35.99
C GLU A 89 -44.15 64.32 -36.33
N GLY A 90 -44.54 63.98 -37.56
CA GLY A 90 -44.58 62.60 -38.03
C GLY A 90 -43.22 61.91 -38.00
N TRP A 91 -42.15 62.62 -38.40
CA TRP A 91 -40.78 62.11 -38.31
C TRP A 91 -40.33 61.91 -36.85
N LEU A 92 -40.64 62.85 -35.95
CA LEU A 92 -40.34 62.72 -34.52
C LEU A 92 -41.10 61.57 -33.86
N LEU A 93 -42.35 61.34 -34.24
CA LEU A 93 -43.14 60.21 -33.73
C LEU A 93 -42.55 58.87 -34.19
N SER A 94 -42.22 58.74 -35.48
CA SER A 94 -41.60 57.52 -36.03
C SER A 94 -40.22 57.25 -35.40
N THR A 95 -39.38 58.27 -35.22
CA THR A 95 -38.09 58.10 -34.56
C THR A 95 -38.22 57.75 -33.08
N ASN A 96 -39.22 58.30 -32.37
CA ASN A 96 -39.51 57.92 -31.00
C ASN A 96 -39.99 56.46 -30.90
N GLU A 97 -40.82 56.00 -31.85
CA GLU A 97 -41.29 54.61 -31.90
C GLU A 97 -40.10 53.64 -32.10
N ASP A 98 -39.20 53.93 -33.05
CA ASP A 98 -37.96 53.18 -33.27
C ASP A 98 -37.06 53.15 -32.00
N LEU A 99 -36.93 54.28 -31.30
CA LEU A 99 -36.15 54.35 -30.06
C LEU A 99 -36.78 53.54 -28.93
N ILE A 100 -38.10 53.54 -28.81
CA ILE A 100 -38.84 52.73 -27.83
C ILE A 100 -38.61 51.24 -28.12
N GLU A 101 -38.69 50.82 -29.38
CA GLU A 101 -38.46 49.44 -29.78
C GLU A 101 -37.02 49.00 -29.49
N ARG A 102 -36.02 49.83 -29.85
CA ARG A 102 -34.60 49.56 -29.52
C ARG A 102 -34.35 49.50 -28.02
N LEU A 103 -34.97 50.38 -27.22
CA LEU A 103 -34.88 50.36 -25.76
C LEU A 103 -35.54 49.10 -25.18
N ALA A 104 -36.68 48.66 -25.73
CA ALA A 104 -37.34 47.42 -25.33
C ALA A 104 -36.47 46.20 -25.65
N ALA A 105 -35.86 46.15 -26.84
CA ALA A 105 -34.93 45.10 -27.24
C ALA A 105 -33.70 45.04 -26.33
N ALA A 106 -33.06 46.18 -26.08
CA ALA A 106 -31.90 46.27 -25.18
C ALA A 106 -32.23 45.89 -23.73
N ARG A 107 -33.43 46.25 -23.23
CA ARG A 107 -33.91 45.79 -21.92
C ARG A 107 -34.14 44.28 -21.88
N SER A 108 -34.67 43.70 -22.96
CA SER A 108 -34.87 42.24 -23.07
C SER A 108 -33.53 41.49 -23.09
N GLU A 109 -32.52 42.01 -23.79
CA GLU A 109 -31.16 41.45 -23.82
C GLU A 109 -30.50 41.55 -22.45
N LYS A 110 -30.56 42.73 -21.82
CA LYS A 110 -30.05 42.91 -20.45
C LYS A 110 -30.67 41.92 -19.47
N ARG A 111 -31.98 41.67 -19.58
CA ARG A 111 -32.68 40.68 -18.76
C ARG A 111 -32.17 39.26 -19.01
N ARG A 112 -32.04 38.85 -20.27
CA ARG A 112 -31.46 37.54 -20.65
C ARG A 112 -30.05 37.35 -20.12
N HIS A 113 -29.19 38.38 -20.22
CA HIS A 113 -27.84 38.34 -19.66
C HIS A 113 -27.84 38.24 -18.13
N ALA A 114 -28.73 38.96 -17.44
CA ALA A 114 -28.86 38.88 -15.99
C ALA A 114 -29.32 37.47 -15.54
N GLU A 115 -30.26 36.86 -16.27
CA GLU A 115 -30.72 35.48 -16.02
C GLU A 115 -29.58 34.47 -16.23
N SER A 116 -28.85 34.58 -17.34
CA SER A 116 -27.69 33.73 -17.65
C SER A 116 -26.55 33.88 -16.63
N LEU A 117 -26.24 35.11 -16.20
CA LEU A 117 -25.29 35.36 -15.12
C LEU A 117 -25.76 34.72 -13.81
N GLY A 118 -27.05 34.85 -13.49
CA GLY A 118 -27.63 34.23 -12.30
C GLY A 118 -27.57 32.70 -12.32
N GLU A 119 -27.69 32.06 -13.49
CA GLU A 119 -27.47 30.63 -13.66
C GLU A 119 -26.00 30.24 -13.50
N ALA A 120 -25.09 31.00 -14.11
CA ALA A 120 -23.66 30.77 -13.97
C ALA A 120 -23.18 30.88 -12.51
N TYR A 121 -23.68 31.86 -11.75
CA TYR A 121 -23.36 31.99 -10.32
C TYR A 121 -23.88 30.79 -9.52
N ARG A 122 -25.11 30.34 -9.77
CA ARG A 122 -25.66 29.14 -9.12
C ARG A 122 -24.82 27.90 -9.43
N GLU A 123 -24.32 27.77 -10.65
CA GLU A 123 -23.46 26.64 -11.03
C GLU A 123 -22.08 26.73 -10.37
N ILE A 124 -21.47 27.91 -10.29
CA ILE A 124 -20.21 28.13 -9.56
C ILE A 124 -20.37 27.75 -8.09
N ASP A 125 -21.47 28.13 -7.45
CA ASP A 125 -21.71 27.78 -6.04
C ASP A 125 -21.89 26.27 -5.83
N ARG A 126 -22.59 25.58 -6.73
CA ARG A 126 -22.69 24.11 -6.71
C ARG A 126 -21.32 23.44 -6.83
N LEU A 127 -20.51 23.90 -7.79
CA LEU A 127 -19.16 23.35 -8.00
C LEU A 127 -18.24 23.61 -6.81
N ARG A 128 -18.35 24.78 -6.17
CA ARG A 128 -17.61 25.08 -4.93
C ARG A 128 -18.00 24.16 -3.78
N GLN A 129 -19.29 23.89 -3.62
CA GLN A 129 -19.77 22.97 -2.59
C GLN A 129 -19.27 21.54 -2.86
N ALA A 130 -19.38 21.07 -4.10
CA ALA A 130 -18.85 19.76 -4.50
C ALA A 130 -17.33 19.64 -4.30
N LEU A 131 -16.57 20.70 -4.58
CA LEU A 131 -15.14 20.74 -4.33
C LEU A 131 -14.83 20.62 -2.83
N ALA A 132 -15.53 21.36 -1.98
CA ALA A 132 -15.35 21.30 -0.53
C ALA A 132 -15.65 19.89 0.03
N GLU A 133 -16.73 19.25 -0.42
CA GLU A 133 -17.07 17.88 -0.03
C GLU A 133 -15.99 16.87 -0.48
N SER A 134 -15.41 17.06 -1.66
CA SER A 134 -14.30 16.25 -2.18
C SER A 134 -13.02 16.44 -1.35
N GLU A 135 -12.67 17.67 -1.00
CA GLU A 135 -11.50 17.99 -0.16
C GLU A 135 -11.62 17.41 1.25
N GLU A 136 -12.82 17.46 1.85
CA GLU A 136 -13.10 16.79 3.12
C GLU A 136 -12.93 15.28 3.00
N SER A 137 -13.48 14.68 1.95
CA SER A 137 -13.37 13.24 1.70
C SER A 137 -11.90 12.81 1.54
N ALA A 138 -11.11 13.55 0.76
CA ALA A 138 -9.68 13.33 0.59
C ALA A 138 -8.92 13.44 1.91
N SER A 139 -9.30 14.41 2.76
CA SER A 139 -8.72 14.58 4.09
C SER A 139 -9.05 13.40 5.02
N ARG A 140 -10.27 12.87 4.97
CA ARG A 140 -10.65 11.65 5.70
C ARG A 140 -9.84 10.44 5.22
N PHE A 141 -9.73 10.25 3.91
CA PHE A 141 -8.92 9.16 3.34
C PHE A 141 -7.44 9.26 3.75
N LYS A 142 -6.85 10.45 3.77
CA LYS A 142 -5.47 10.64 4.26
C LYS A 142 -5.30 10.24 5.72
N ARG A 143 -6.27 10.56 6.58
CA ARG A 143 -6.23 10.14 8.00
C ARG A 143 -6.34 8.63 8.13
N MET A 144 -7.29 8.01 7.41
CA MET A 144 -7.44 6.55 7.41
C MET A 144 -6.19 5.83 6.90
N LEU A 145 -5.55 6.35 5.85
CA LEU A 145 -4.29 5.82 5.34
C LEU A 145 -3.19 5.89 6.40
N GLY A 146 -3.03 7.04 7.08
CA GLY A 146 -2.05 7.19 8.15
C GLY A 146 -2.31 6.25 9.34
N GLU A 147 -3.58 6.05 9.72
CA GLU A 147 -3.96 5.07 10.76
C GLU A 147 -3.66 3.63 10.33
N ALA A 148 -3.97 3.26 9.09
CA ALA A 148 -3.71 1.93 8.55
C ALA A 148 -2.20 1.65 8.42
N GLU A 149 -1.41 2.63 8.00
CA GLU A 149 0.06 2.53 7.95
C GLU A 149 0.64 2.31 9.34
N ARG A 150 0.15 3.07 10.34
CA ARG A 150 0.59 2.91 11.73
C ARG A 150 0.25 1.53 12.29
N GLN A 151 -0.98 1.05 12.06
CA GLN A 151 -1.39 -0.31 12.46
C GLN A 151 -0.53 -1.37 11.77
N ARG A 152 -0.18 -1.17 10.50
CA ARG A 152 0.70 -2.08 9.76
C ARG A 152 2.11 -2.09 10.33
N GLU A 153 2.67 -0.94 10.69
CA GLU A 153 3.98 -0.84 11.33
C GLU A 153 4.00 -1.53 12.71
N GLU A 154 2.97 -1.30 13.53
CA GLU A 154 2.81 -1.95 14.84
C GLU A 154 2.70 -3.48 14.68
N ALA A 155 1.88 -3.96 13.74
CA ALA A 155 1.74 -5.38 13.44
C ALA A 155 3.05 -5.99 12.92
N ALA A 156 3.80 -5.29 12.07
CA ALA A 156 5.09 -5.74 11.56
C ALA A 156 6.13 -5.85 12.68
N SER A 157 6.16 -4.89 13.60
CA SER A 157 7.05 -4.92 14.77
C SER A 157 6.73 -6.11 15.68
N MET A 158 5.45 -6.36 15.97
CA MET A 158 5.01 -7.53 16.74
C MET A 158 5.38 -8.84 16.04
N ALA A 159 5.18 -8.94 14.73
CA ALA A 159 5.53 -10.13 13.96
C ALA A 159 7.04 -10.42 13.99
N ALA A 160 7.88 -9.39 13.88
CA ALA A 160 9.33 -9.53 14.01
C ALA A 160 9.73 -10.04 15.40
N PHE A 161 9.14 -9.48 16.47
CA PHE A 161 9.38 -9.94 17.85
C PHE A 161 9.01 -11.41 18.04
N LEU A 162 7.85 -11.83 17.54
CA LEU A 162 7.40 -13.22 17.63
C LEU A 162 8.30 -14.17 16.83
N ALA A 163 8.80 -13.74 15.67
CA ALA A 163 9.73 -14.53 14.86
C ALA A 163 11.04 -14.81 15.63
N ASP A 164 11.62 -13.80 16.27
CA ASP A 164 12.82 -13.95 17.10
C ASP A 164 12.59 -14.92 18.28
N GLN A 165 11.43 -14.82 18.96
CA GLN A 165 11.06 -15.73 20.03
C GLN A 165 10.92 -17.18 19.56
N ILE A 166 10.34 -17.40 18.38
CA ILE A 166 10.23 -18.74 17.77
C ILE A 166 11.62 -19.30 17.49
N THR A 167 12.53 -18.49 16.92
CA THR A 167 13.91 -18.93 16.66
C THR A 167 14.63 -19.32 17.96
N LEU A 168 14.51 -18.51 19.02
CA LEU A 168 15.08 -18.82 20.33
C LEU A 168 14.56 -20.17 20.86
N LEU A 169 13.23 -20.35 20.86
CA LEU A 169 12.60 -21.60 21.32
C LEU A 169 13.02 -22.81 20.49
N GLN A 170 13.21 -22.65 19.17
CA GLN A 170 13.69 -23.72 18.31
C GLN A 170 15.13 -24.12 18.66
N THR A 171 16.01 -23.15 18.93
CA THR A 171 17.39 -23.43 19.35
C THR A 171 17.45 -24.14 20.71
N GLU A 172 16.65 -23.70 21.67
CA GLU A 172 16.52 -24.35 22.99
C GLU A 172 16.03 -25.80 22.84
N ASN A 173 14.99 -26.03 22.03
CA ASN A 173 14.47 -27.36 21.77
C ASN A 173 15.51 -28.27 21.13
N HIS A 174 16.28 -27.76 20.15
CA HIS A 174 17.33 -28.55 19.51
C HIS A 174 18.42 -28.95 20.52
N ARG A 175 18.83 -28.02 21.39
CA ARG A 175 19.79 -28.30 22.48
C ARG A 175 19.28 -29.36 23.45
N LEU A 176 18.03 -29.24 23.89
CA LEU A 176 17.41 -30.20 24.81
C LEU A 176 17.30 -31.59 24.18
N ARG A 177 16.92 -31.68 22.90
CA ARG A 177 16.89 -32.95 22.17
C ARG A 177 18.27 -33.59 22.08
N ALA A 178 19.30 -32.83 21.71
CA ALA A 178 20.66 -33.35 21.68
C ALA A 178 21.12 -33.84 23.07
N SER A 179 20.77 -33.10 24.14
CA SER A 179 21.07 -33.53 25.52
C SER A 179 20.32 -34.79 25.93
N LEU A 180 19.08 -34.97 25.47
CA LEU A 180 18.28 -36.17 25.72
C LEU A 180 18.83 -37.36 24.95
N GLU A 181 19.13 -37.20 23.66
CA GLU A 181 19.74 -38.24 22.81
C GLU A 181 21.07 -38.71 23.42
N ASP A 182 21.91 -37.79 23.89
CA ASP A 182 23.14 -38.11 24.61
C ASP A 182 22.88 -38.88 25.92
N SER A 183 21.84 -38.52 26.66
CA SER A 183 21.45 -39.20 27.90
C SER A 183 20.95 -40.61 27.64
N GLU A 184 20.03 -40.76 26.67
CA GLU A 184 19.45 -42.04 26.27
C GLU A 184 20.51 -42.99 25.69
N ALA A 185 21.45 -42.47 24.89
CA ALA A 185 22.57 -43.25 24.37
C ALA A 185 23.50 -43.75 25.50
N ARG A 186 23.76 -42.91 26.52
CA ARG A 186 24.53 -43.31 27.71
C ARG A 186 23.79 -44.37 28.52
N GLU A 187 22.49 -44.22 28.73
CA GLU A 187 21.67 -45.19 29.46
C GLU A 187 21.58 -46.54 28.74
N GLU A 188 21.38 -46.55 27.41
CA GLU A 188 21.34 -47.78 26.63
C GLU A 188 22.70 -48.48 26.61
N GLY A 189 23.80 -47.72 26.52
CA GLY A 189 25.15 -48.26 26.67
C GLY A 189 25.38 -48.92 28.04
N ASN A 190 24.89 -48.30 29.13
CA ASN A 190 24.96 -48.87 30.46
C ASN A 190 24.09 -50.14 30.59
N ARG A 191 22.86 -50.12 30.08
CA ARG A 191 21.97 -51.29 30.05
C ARG A 191 22.57 -52.48 29.29
N ARG A 192 23.26 -52.24 28.17
CA ARG A 192 23.98 -53.29 27.42
C ARG A 192 25.10 -53.91 28.25
N ARG A 193 25.92 -53.10 28.92
CA ARG A 193 26.97 -53.60 29.80
C ARG A 193 26.42 -54.41 30.96
N GLU A 194 25.36 -53.92 31.60
CA GLU A 194 24.69 -54.63 32.71
C GLU A 194 24.16 -55.99 32.27
N ARG A 195 23.54 -56.09 31.09
CA ARG A 195 23.12 -57.38 30.51
C ARG A 195 24.29 -58.34 30.35
N ILE A 196 25.42 -57.89 29.81
CA ILE A 196 26.63 -58.72 29.64
C ILE A 196 27.16 -59.22 30.98
N ILE A 197 27.18 -58.36 32.00
CA ILE A 197 27.65 -58.70 33.35
C ILE A 197 26.70 -59.69 34.02
N LEU A 198 25.39 -59.41 34.01
CA LEU A 198 24.37 -60.27 34.62
C LEU A 198 24.36 -61.65 33.97
N GLU A 199 24.38 -61.72 32.65
CA GLU A 199 24.43 -63.01 31.94
C GLU A 199 25.70 -63.77 32.28
N ALA A 200 26.86 -63.12 32.26
CA ALA A 200 28.11 -63.80 32.62
C ALA A 200 28.11 -64.33 34.05
N LEU A 201 27.46 -63.64 35.00
CA LEU A 201 27.32 -64.09 36.39
C LEU A 201 26.31 -65.24 36.55
N LEU A 202 25.18 -65.16 35.85
CA LEU A 202 24.12 -66.19 35.87
C LEU A 202 24.55 -67.50 35.17
N SER A 203 25.58 -67.43 34.33
CA SER A 203 26.01 -68.52 33.45
C SER A 203 26.62 -69.75 34.12
N GLY A 204 26.94 -69.73 35.42
CA GLY A 204 27.55 -70.86 36.12
C GLY A 204 29.00 -71.17 35.69
N GLU A 205 29.72 -71.94 36.50
CA GLU A 205 31.20 -72.11 36.48
C GLU A 205 31.85 -72.69 35.21
N SER A 206 31.10 -73.00 34.16
CA SER A 206 31.68 -73.40 32.87
C SER A 206 32.10 -72.14 32.08
N ALA A 207 33.37 -72.05 31.74
CA ALA A 207 33.95 -70.92 31.02
C ALA A 207 33.31 -70.75 29.62
N ARG A 208 32.16 -70.07 29.54
CA ARG A 208 31.48 -69.74 28.28
C ARG A 208 32.43 -68.98 27.37
N LYS A 209 32.33 -69.26 26.07
CA LYS A 209 33.10 -68.52 25.05
C LYS A 209 32.54 -67.09 24.95
N ILE A 210 33.40 -66.13 24.56
CA ILE A 210 33.00 -64.71 24.41
C ILE A 210 31.76 -64.57 23.52
N GLY A 211 31.69 -65.32 22.41
CA GLY A 211 30.52 -65.31 21.53
C GLY A 211 29.23 -65.80 22.19
N GLU A 212 29.31 -66.79 23.08
CA GLU A 212 28.14 -67.29 23.83
C GLU A 212 27.66 -66.28 24.88
N ILE A 213 28.60 -65.56 25.53
CA ILE A 213 28.28 -64.48 26.48
C ILE A 213 27.56 -63.34 25.75
N LEU A 214 28.04 -62.93 24.58
CA LEU A 214 27.42 -61.87 23.78
C LEU A 214 26.05 -62.27 23.21
N ASN A 215 25.89 -63.54 22.82
CA ASN A 215 24.61 -64.07 22.33
C ASN A 215 23.59 -64.14 23.48
N ALA A 216 23.98 -64.67 24.65
CA ALA A 216 23.13 -64.72 25.83
C ALA A 216 22.69 -63.31 26.31
N ALA A 217 23.60 -62.33 26.24
CA ALA A 217 23.29 -60.93 26.55
C ALA A 217 22.38 -60.24 25.51
N GLY A 218 22.04 -60.92 24.41
CA GLY A 218 21.23 -60.40 23.31
C GLY A 218 21.93 -59.27 22.55
N ILE A 219 23.26 -59.26 22.53
CA ILE A 219 24.06 -58.29 21.76
C ILE A 219 24.22 -58.76 20.32
N ILE A 220 24.38 -60.08 20.14
CA ILE A 220 24.45 -60.74 18.83
C ILE A 220 23.38 -61.83 18.75
N THR A 221 22.99 -62.18 17.53
CA THR A 221 22.10 -63.32 17.24
C THR A 221 22.89 -64.61 17.04
N ASP A 222 22.22 -65.75 17.11
CA ASP A 222 22.86 -67.05 16.89
C ASP A 222 23.39 -67.16 15.45
N GLU A 223 22.67 -66.64 14.47
CA GLU A 223 23.10 -66.60 13.07
C GLU A 223 24.40 -65.78 12.90
N GLN A 224 24.48 -64.62 13.56
CA GLN A 224 25.68 -63.77 13.55
C GLN A 224 26.86 -64.47 14.25
N LEU A 225 26.61 -65.19 15.33
CA LEU A 225 27.63 -65.97 16.04
C LEU A 225 28.17 -67.10 15.14
N GLN A 226 27.31 -67.88 14.50
CA GLN A 226 27.73 -68.96 13.59
C GLN A 226 28.50 -68.42 12.39
N ALA A 227 28.06 -67.30 11.81
CA ALA A 227 28.77 -66.65 10.71
C ALA A 227 30.18 -66.19 11.12
N ALA A 228 30.31 -65.62 12.32
CA ALA A 228 31.60 -65.20 12.85
C ALA A 228 32.54 -66.40 13.13
N ILE A 229 32.01 -67.52 13.62
CA ILE A 229 32.77 -68.77 13.82
C ILE A 229 33.25 -69.35 12.48
N ALA A 230 32.40 -69.34 11.46
CA ALA A 230 32.78 -69.79 10.12
C ALA A 230 33.91 -68.93 9.54
N SER A 231 33.81 -67.61 9.67
CA SER A 231 34.86 -66.65 9.27
C SER A 231 36.17 -66.85 10.05
N GLN A 232 36.09 -67.14 11.36
CA GLN A 232 37.25 -67.46 12.19
C GLN A 232 37.98 -68.72 11.72
N THR A 233 37.22 -69.72 11.28
CA THR A 233 37.78 -70.99 10.79
C THR A 233 38.55 -70.80 9.47
N LEU A 234 38.08 -69.89 8.62
CA LEU A 234 38.74 -69.51 7.36
C LEU A 234 39.98 -68.64 7.61
N SER A 235 39.96 -67.82 8.66
CA SER A 235 41.03 -66.88 9.01
C SER A 235 41.81 -67.35 10.25
N ARG A 236 42.81 -68.22 10.05
CA ARG A 236 43.63 -68.73 11.16
C ARG A 236 44.26 -67.60 11.98
N GLY A 237 44.03 -67.62 13.29
CA GLY A 237 44.65 -66.71 14.26
C GLY A 237 43.83 -65.47 14.63
N ARG A 238 42.66 -65.25 14.01
CA ARG A 238 41.79 -64.12 14.37
C ARG A 238 40.92 -64.42 15.59
N MET A 239 40.75 -63.42 16.46
CA MET A 239 39.86 -63.53 17.62
C MET A 239 38.41 -63.33 17.19
N ILE A 240 37.48 -64.14 17.73
CA ILE A 240 36.05 -64.05 17.41
C ILE A 240 35.48 -62.66 17.70
N GLY A 241 35.91 -62.02 18.80
CA GLY A 241 35.48 -60.67 19.16
C GLY A 241 35.88 -59.63 18.12
N ALA A 242 37.08 -59.73 17.54
CA ALA A 242 37.54 -58.82 16.49
C ALA A 242 36.71 -58.96 15.20
N ILE A 243 36.34 -60.20 14.85
CA ILE A 243 35.46 -60.48 13.69
C ILE A 243 34.07 -59.89 13.92
N LEU A 244 33.50 -60.07 15.13
CA LEU A 244 32.18 -59.52 15.47
C LEU A 244 32.15 -57.98 15.43
N VAL A 245 33.25 -57.32 15.82
CA VAL A 245 33.40 -55.87 15.71
C VAL A 245 33.50 -55.42 14.25
N GLU A 246 34.36 -56.06 13.45
CA GLU A 246 34.54 -55.71 12.03
C GLU A 246 33.26 -55.91 11.20
N CYS A 247 32.47 -56.93 11.52
CA CYS A 247 31.17 -57.17 10.89
C CYS A 247 30.07 -56.21 11.40
N GLY A 248 30.37 -55.35 12.39
CA GLY A 248 29.42 -54.42 12.98
C GLY A 248 28.34 -55.09 13.84
N HIS A 249 28.55 -56.34 14.26
CA HIS A 249 27.60 -57.09 15.07
C HIS A 249 27.71 -56.78 16.57
N ALA A 250 28.89 -56.38 17.05
CA ALA A 250 29.12 -55.98 18.44
C ALA A 250 30.07 -54.77 18.50
N GLY A 251 29.95 -53.94 19.55
CA GLY A 251 30.92 -52.88 19.81
C GLY A 251 32.21 -53.41 20.45
N GLU A 252 33.34 -52.71 20.26
CA GLU A 252 34.61 -53.07 20.93
C GLU A 252 34.47 -53.13 22.45
N LEU A 253 33.66 -52.23 23.00
CA LEU A 253 33.36 -52.14 24.42
C LEU A 253 32.53 -53.32 24.92
N ASP A 254 31.58 -53.81 24.12
CA ASP A 254 30.76 -54.99 24.45
C ASP A 254 31.66 -56.24 24.48
N VAL A 255 32.54 -56.38 23.49
CA VAL A 255 33.53 -57.47 23.43
C VAL A 255 34.50 -57.39 24.61
N ALA A 256 35.04 -56.21 24.92
CA ALA A 256 35.94 -56.00 26.04
C ALA A 256 35.24 -56.34 27.39
N GLN A 257 33.97 -55.96 27.55
CA GLN A 257 33.17 -56.33 28.72
C GLN A 257 32.99 -57.86 28.81
N ALA A 258 32.70 -58.54 27.69
CA ALA A 258 32.57 -59.99 27.67
C ALA A 258 33.90 -60.70 28.02
N VAL A 259 35.04 -60.18 27.54
CA VAL A 259 36.38 -60.68 27.88
C VAL A 259 36.68 -60.47 29.37
N ALA A 260 36.35 -59.29 29.91
CA ALA A 260 36.51 -58.97 31.33
C ALA A 260 35.73 -59.94 32.22
N CYS A 261 34.46 -60.18 31.88
CA CYS A 261 33.62 -61.15 32.55
C CYS A 261 34.19 -62.59 32.47
N GLN A 262 34.59 -63.03 31.27
CA GLN A 262 35.15 -64.36 31.06
C GLN A 262 36.43 -64.59 31.88
N CYS A 263 37.26 -63.57 32.01
CA CYS A 263 38.54 -63.64 32.70
C CYS A 263 38.48 -63.24 34.18
N LYS A 264 37.28 -62.83 34.66
CA LYS A 264 37.05 -62.33 36.03
C LYS A 264 37.99 -61.19 36.42
N VAL A 265 38.20 -60.27 35.48
CA VAL A 265 39.03 -59.05 35.66
C VAL A 265 38.18 -57.82 35.36
N TYR A 266 38.62 -56.65 35.82
CA TYR A 266 37.90 -55.41 35.58
C TYR A 266 38.15 -54.86 34.16
N LEU A 267 37.09 -54.31 33.56
CA LEU A 267 37.18 -53.45 32.38
C LEU A 267 37.54 -52.04 32.84
N ILE A 268 38.52 -51.41 32.19
CA ILE A 268 38.91 -50.01 32.43
C ILE A 268 38.87 -49.24 31.12
N ARG A 269 38.48 -47.96 31.19
CA ARG A 269 38.67 -47.01 30.09
C ARG A 269 39.97 -46.26 30.31
N LEU A 270 40.82 -46.18 29.29
CA LEU A 270 42.15 -45.60 29.49
C LEU A 270 42.16 -44.08 29.65
N ASP A 271 41.08 -43.38 29.32
CA ASP A 271 40.95 -41.95 29.61
C ASP A 271 40.86 -41.68 31.13
N ASP A 272 40.42 -42.67 31.92
CA ASP A 272 40.32 -42.59 33.38
C ASP A 272 41.59 -43.10 34.09
N ALA A 273 42.57 -43.62 33.35
CA ALA A 273 43.76 -44.27 33.90
C ALA A 273 45.01 -43.39 33.78
N GLN A 274 45.77 -43.25 34.88
CA GLN A 274 47.14 -42.74 34.80
C GLN A 274 48.03 -43.85 34.25
N VAL A 275 48.71 -43.60 33.13
CA VAL A 275 49.64 -44.54 32.50
C VAL A 275 51.04 -44.38 33.07
N ASP A 276 51.73 -45.50 33.34
CA ASP A 276 53.09 -45.50 33.85
C ASP A 276 54.06 -45.38 32.68
N GLU A 277 54.34 -44.14 32.26
CA GLU A 277 55.19 -43.85 31.11
C GLU A 277 56.58 -44.46 31.22
N ASN A 278 57.16 -44.51 32.42
CA ASN A 278 58.49 -45.08 32.64
C ASN A 278 58.50 -46.57 32.30
N ASN A 279 57.51 -47.31 32.80
CA ASN A 279 57.39 -48.74 32.49
C ASN A 279 56.93 -48.98 31.04
N ALA A 280 56.09 -48.11 30.48
CA ALA A 280 55.69 -48.20 29.07
C ALA A 280 56.91 -48.02 28.14
N ARG A 281 57.79 -47.06 28.43
CA ARG A 281 59.05 -46.83 27.68
C ARG A 281 60.03 -48.00 27.84
N ARG A 282 60.07 -48.66 29.01
CA ARG A 282 60.89 -49.87 29.22
C ARG A 282 60.41 -51.07 28.40
N LEU A 283 59.10 -51.24 28.24
CA LEU A 283 58.53 -52.26 27.36
C LEU A 283 58.75 -51.92 25.88
N GLY A 284 58.61 -50.65 25.53
CA GLY A 284 58.78 -50.13 24.18
C GLY A 284 57.52 -50.24 23.32
N TYR A 285 57.39 -49.33 22.35
CA TYR A 285 56.19 -49.21 21.50
C TYR A 285 55.85 -50.52 20.75
N GLU A 286 56.85 -51.17 20.16
CA GLU A 286 56.66 -52.40 19.38
C GLU A 286 56.13 -53.55 20.25
N PHE A 287 56.58 -53.65 21.50
CA PHE A 287 56.08 -54.63 22.45
C PHE A 287 54.63 -54.35 22.84
N CYS A 288 54.35 -53.11 23.27
CA CYS A 288 53.00 -52.68 23.66
C CYS A 288 51.99 -52.85 22.53
N ARG A 289 52.38 -52.52 21.30
CA ARG A 289 51.55 -52.70 20.09
C ARG A 289 51.32 -54.17 19.79
N ARG A 290 52.37 -55.00 19.80
CA ARG A 290 52.28 -56.42 19.46
C ARG A 290 51.40 -57.22 20.42
N HIS A 291 51.54 -56.95 21.72
CA HIS A 291 50.76 -57.61 22.76
C HIS A 291 49.49 -56.86 23.16
N ALA A 292 49.19 -55.74 22.48
CA ALA A 292 48.07 -54.85 22.77
C ALA A 292 47.91 -54.62 24.28
N CYS A 293 48.96 -54.07 24.90
CA CYS A 293 49.01 -53.84 26.34
C CYS A 293 49.74 -52.54 26.69
N ILE A 294 49.41 -51.96 27.84
CA ILE A 294 50.11 -50.80 28.39
C ILE A 294 50.10 -50.81 29.93
N PRO A 295 51.24 -50.56 30.60
CA PRO A 295 51.30 -50.53 32.06
C PRO A 295 50.65 -49.25 32.59
N LEU A 296 49.76 -49.38 33.56
CA LEU A 296 49.01 -48.27 34.14
C LEU A 296 49.65 -47.75 35.40
N ARG A 297 49.69 -48.58 36.44
CA ARG A 297 50.15 -48.16 37.75
C ARG A 297 50.88 -49.30 38.42
N THR A 298 51.95 -48.92 39.09
CA THR A 298 52.78 -49.81 39.87
C THR A 298 52.41 -49.70 41.35
N ALA A 299 52.19 -50.83 42.04
CA ALA A 299 51.90 -50.88 43.48
C ALA A 299 52.67 -52.04 44.12
N ASP A 300 53.53 -51.75 45.10
CA ASP A 300 54.36 -52.72 45.83
C ASP A 300 55.11 -53.70 44.92
N ASP A 301 54.70 -54.98 44.87
CA ASP A 301 55.26 -56.06 44.06
C ASP A 301 54.46 -56.34 42.77
N ARG A 302 53.46 -55.51 42.48
CA ARG A 302 52.52 -55.70 41.36
C ARG A 302 52.51 -54.52 40.39
N ILE A 303 52.10 -54.80 39.17
CA ILE A 303 51.84 -53.79 38.15
C ILE A 303 50.49 -54.05 37.49
N LEU A 304 49.64 -53.03 37.50
CA LEU A 304 48.38 -53.04 36.77
C LEU A 304 48.69 -52.81 35.29
N VAL A 305 48.25 -53.71 34.43
CA VAL A 305 48.47 -53.62 32.98
C VAL A 305 47.12 -53.67 32.29
N ALA A 306 46.81 -52.65 31.51
CA ALA A 306 45.67 -52.69 30.60
C ALA A 306 46.04 -53.53 29.37
N MET A 307 45.21 -54.52 29.05
CA MET A 307 45.45 -55.48 27.97
C MET A 307 44.16 -55.67 27.16
N ALA A 308 44.28 -55.81 25.84
CA ALA A 308 43.15 -56.24 25.01
C ALA A 308 42.82 -57.74 25.24
N ASN A 309 43.84 -58.55 25.54
CA ASN A 309 43.71 -59.98 25.82
C ASN A 309 44.42 -60.36 27.13
N PRO A 310 43.70 -60.45 28.26
CA PRO A 310 44.26 -60.80 29.57
C PRO A 310 44.62 -62.29 29.69
N ARG A 311 44.37 -63.11 28.66
CA ARG A 311 44.75 -64.54 28.62
C ARG A 311 46.06 -64.78 27.86
N ASP A 312 46.70 -63.73 27.34
CA ASP A 312 48.01 -63.85 26.70
C ASP A 312 49.10 -64.09 27.76
N ALA A 313 49.30 -65.37 28.13
CA ALA A 313 50.31 -65.78 29.09
C ALA A 313 51.74 -65.45 28.64
N SER A 314 51.98 -65.32 27.32
CA SER A 314 53.27 -64.92 26.78
C SER A 314 53.54 -63.45 27.08
N ALA A 315 52.56 -62.58 26.80
CA ALA A 315 52.63 -61.16 27.16
C ALA A 315 52.83 -60.97 28.67
N ILE A 316 52.02 -61.65 29.48
CA ILE A 316 52.10 -61.57 30.94
C ILE A 316 53.49 -61.97 31.43
N GLY A 317 53.98 -63.16 31.06
CA GLY A 317 55.29 -63.63 31.49
C GLY A 317 56.45 -62.74 31.00
N ALA A 318 56.35 -62.19 29.78
CA ALA A 318 57.35 -61.27 29.27
C ALA A 318 57.39 -59.95 30.08
N ILE A 319 56.22 -59.38 30.40
CA ILE A 319 56.12 -58.17 31.22
C ILE A 319 56.66 -58.44 32.63
N GLU A 320 56.28 -59.55 33.25
CA GLU A 320 56.76 -59.94 34.59
C GLU A 320 58.30 -60.08 34.59
N ASN A 321 58.86 -60.70 33.56
CA ASN A 321 60.32 -60.84 33.41
C ASN A 321 61.03 -59.50 33.15
N MET A 322 60.47 -58.61 32.34
CA MET A 322 61.10 -57.32 32.01
C MET A 322 61.01 -56.32 33.17
N LEU A 323 59.88 -56.31 33.87
CA LEU A 323 59.58 -55.33 34.92
C LEU A 323 59.83 -55.86 36.34
N GLN A 324 60.08 -57.17 36.50
CA GLN A 324 60.38 -57.85 37.78
C GLN A 324 59.26 -57.63 38.81
N ARG A 325 58.01 -57.66 38.36
CA ARG A 325 56.78 -57.45 39.16
C ARG A 325 55.69 -58.38 38.66
N ARG A 326 54.77 -58.78 39.54
CA ARG A 326 53.60 -59.57 39.13
C ARG A 326 52.61 -58.73 38.34
N VAL A 327 52.07 -59.26 37.25
CA VAL A 327 51.10 -58.54 36.42
C VAL A 327 49.69 -58.78 36.93
N GLU A 328 48.97 -57.69 37.17
CA GLU A 328 47.52 -57.68 37.38
C GLU A 328 46.83 -57.16 36.12
N PRO A 329 46.25 -58.04 35.28
CA PRO A 329 45.67 -57.62 34.02
C PRO A 329 44.29 -56.96 34.23
N LEU A 330 44.10 -55.84 33.55
CA LEU A 330 42.82 -55.16 33.37
C LEU A 330 42.47 -55.18 31.89
N VAL A 331 41.19 -55.34 31.55
CA VAL A 331 40.75 -55.35 30.15
C VAL A 331 40.47 -53.94 29.68
N THR A 332 40.80 -53.64 28.44
CA THR A 332 40.47 -52.38 27.76
C THR A 332 40.17 -52.65 26.28
N THR A 333 39.62 -51.66 25.57
CA THR A 333 39.41 -51.75 24.13
C THR A 333 40.73 -51.58 23.34
N PRO A 334 40.85 -52.21 22.15
CA PRO A 334 41.99 -51.98 21.26
C PRO A 334 42.13 -50.53 20.79
N SER A 335 41.01 -49.83 20.58
CA SER A 335 41.01 -48.42 20.20
C SER A 335 41.61 -47.52 21.28
N ASP A 336 41.23 -47.72 22.56
CA ASP A 336 41.77 -46.96 23.69
C ASP A 336 43.30 -47.16 23.77
N LEU A 337 43.77 -48.41 23.64
CA LEU A 337 45.19 -48.74 23.65
C LEU A 337 45.96 -48.03 22.54
N THR A 338 45.43 -48.04 21.32
CA THR A 338 46.07 -47.42 20.16
C THR A 338 46.15 -45.90 20.33
N ALA A 339 45.08 -45.27 20.81
CA ALA A 339 45.02 -43.83 21.06
C ALA A 339 46.03 -43.40 22.15
N VAL A 340 46.13 -44.17 23.23
CA VAL A 340 47.05 -43.89 24.34
C VAL A 340 48.50 -44.14 23.94
N MET A 341 48.80 -45.23 23.25
CA MET A 341 50.14 -45.50 22.72
C MET A 341 50.60 -44.38 21.77
N GLY A 342 49.71 -43.89 20.91
CA GLY A 342 49.98 -42.75 20.04
C GLY A 342 50.34 -41.48 20.82
N ARG A 343 49.70 -41.22 21.97
CA ARG A 343 50.03 -40.06 22.83
C ARG A 343 51.37 -40.20 23.55
N ILE A 344 51.70 -41.39 24.06
CA ILE A 344 52.85 -41.60 24.95
C ILE A 344 54.16 -41.77 24.19
N PHE A 345 54.13 -42.47 23.05
CA PHE A 345 55.32 -42.79 22.26
C PHE A 345 55.60 -41.81 21.11
N ALA A 346 54.77 -40.78 20.93
CA ALA A 346 55.00 -39.72 19.93
C ALA A 346 56.10 -38.71 20.32
N ASN A 347 56.60 -38.77 21.57
CA ASN A 347 57.71 -37.96 22.12
C ASN A 347 58.91 -38.82 22.50
#